data_AF-A0A3S0CEH5-F1
#
_entry.id   AF-A0A3S0CEH5-F1
#
_cell.length_a   1.000
_cell.length_b   1.000
_cell.length_c   1.000
_cell.angle_alpha   90.00
_cell.angle_beta   90.00
_cell.angle_gamma   90.00
#
_symmetry.space_group_name_H-M   'P 1'
#
loop_
_entity.id
_entity.type
_entity.pdbx_description
1 polymer ?
#
loop_
_entity_poly.entity_id
_entity_poly.type
_entity_poly.pdbx_seq_one_letter_code
_entity_poly.pdbx_strand_id
1 'polypeptide(L)'
;MFLEVDRYVDFIIKNKLTQPQFLLMYLIHRKRYSSITKYKEAFPTDDGSMIGKNALQDLINNGFLIKVNEENKANSFCLTNKFTSLFFKDKFEAIEALIEVYPGFIEIKGTPSPLITTDKYKLASLYAEHIDYSVDEHLLILEDTKFGREKGLIRCNIEKYITSNMWQKIREIRLYQATIQKVDKIEEF
;
A
#
# COMPACT_ATOMS: atom_id res chain seq x y z
N MET A 1 7.71 -17.09 0.41
CA MET A 1 7.68 -16.03 1.44
C MET A 1 6.55 -16.37 2.40
N PHE A 2 6.82 -17.21 3.39
CA PHE A 2 5.88 -17.45 4.50
C PHE A 2 5.93 -16.19 5.36
N LEU A 3 5.09 -15.22 5.03
CA LEU A 3 4.78 -14.10 5.92
C LEU A 3 4.39 -14.69 7.28
N GLU A 4 4.89 -14.08 8.35
CA GLU A 4 4.76 -14.53 9.74
C GLU A 4 3.32 -14.90 10.10
N VAL A 5 2.98 -16.18 9.91
CA VAL A 5 1.65 -16.73 10.21
C VAL A 5 1.30 -16.47 11.67
N ASP A 6 2.30 -16.59 12.55
CA ASP A 6 2.18 -16.32 13.99
C ASP A 6 1.68 -14.90 14.27
N ARG A 7 2.17 -13.89 13.54
CA ARG A 7 1.72 -12.50 13.71
C ARG A 7 0.25 -12.32 13.34
N TYR A 8 -0.21 -13.01 12.29
CA TYR A 8 -1.61 -12.97 11.89
C TYR A 8 -2.49 -13.69 12.91
N VAL A 9 -2.03 -14.85 13.40
CA VAL A 9 -2.69 -15.61 14.46
C VAL A 9 -2.79 -14.78 15.75
N ASP A 10 -1.69 -14.16 16.18
CA ASP A 10 -1.65 -13.28 17.35
C ASP A 10 -2.60 -12.10 17.20
N PHE A 11 -2.65 -11.48 16.02
CA PHE A 11 -3.57 -10.39 15.74
C PHE A 11 -5.03 -10.84 15.83
N ILE A 12 -5.36 -12.02 15.28
CA ILE A 12 -6.70 -12.61 15.35
C ILE A 12 -7.09 -12.87 16.81
N ILE A 13 -6.21 -13.51 17.59
CA ILE A 13 -6.45 -13.84 19.00
C ILE A 13 -6.63 -12.56 19.84
N LYS A 14 -5.67 -11.62 19.72
CA LYS A 14 -5.68 -10.36 20.49
C LYS A 14 -6.95 -9.54 20.26
N ASN A 15 -7.45 -9.53 19.03
CA ASN A 15 -8.62 -8.75 18.64
C ASN A 15 -9.92 -9.57 18.63
N LYS A 16 -9.89 -10.83 19.05
CA LYS A 16 -11.03 -11.76 19.08
C LYS A 16 -11.77 -11.84 17.74
N LEU A 17 -11.01 -11.84 16.64
CA LEU A 17 -11.55 -11.91 15.29
C LEU A 17 -11.85 -13.36 14.91
N THR A 18 -12.88 -13.56 14.09
CA THR A 18 -13.11 -14.83 13.41
C THR A 18 -12.28 -14.93 12.14
N GLN A 19 -12.03 -16.16 11.67
CA GLN A 19 -11.29 -16.40 10.42
C GLN A 19 -11.96 -15.70 9.21
N PRO A 20 -13.30 -15.73 9.03
CA PRO A 20 -13.96 -15.01 7.93
C PRO A 20 -13.85 -13.49 8.05
N GLN A 21 -13.90 -12.92 9.25
CA GLN A 21 -13.69 -11.49 9.48
C GLN A 21 -12.29 -11.06 9.05
N PHE A 22 -11.26 -11.81 9.47
CA PHE A 22 -9.88 -11.55 9.06
C PHE A 22 -9.72 -11.66 7.54
N LEU A 23 -10.28 -12.73 6.94
CA LEU A 23 -10.20 -12.95 5.50
C LEU A 23 -10.88 -11.83 4.71
N LEU A 24 -12.07 -11.37 5.12
CA LEU A 24 -12.75 -10.25 4.48
C LEU A 24 -11.86 -9.01 4.48
N MET A 25 -11.32 -8.64 5.65
CA MET A 25 -10.43 -7.48 5.76
C MET A 25 -9.18 -7.66 4.89
N TYR A 26 -8.58 -8.85 4.88
CA TYR A 26 -7.42 -9.13 4.03
C TYR A 26 -7.74 -8.97 2.52
N LEU A 27 -8.89 -9.46 2.07
CA LEU A 27 -9.30 -9.33 0.67
C LEU A 27 -9.62 -7.88 0.29
N ILE A 28 -10.22 -7.10 1.19
CA ILE A 28 -10.44 -5.66 1.01
C ILE A 28 -9.08 -4.95 0.89
N HIS A 29 -8.13 -5.25 1.79
CA HIS A 29 -6.79 -4.65 1.78
C HIS A 29 -6.07 -4.88 0.45
N ARG A 30 -6.16 -6.10 -0.08
CA ARG A 30 -5.54 -6.50 -1.35
C ARG A 30 -6.37 -6.13 -2.59
N LYS A 31 -7.48 -5.39 -2.41
CA LYS A 31 -8.43 -5.01 -3.47
C LYS A 31 -8.92 -6.22 -4.31
N ARG A 32 -9.04 -7.40 -3.68
CA ARG A 32 -9.44 -8.67 -4.33
C ARG A 32 -10.95 -8.89 -4.27
N TYR A 33 -11.74 -7.93 -4.75
CA TYR A 33 -13.21 -7.97 -4.68
C TYR A 33 -13.82 -9.18 -5.41
N SER A 34 -13.21 -9.64 -6.51
CA SER A 34 -13.63 -10.86 -7.21
C SER A 34 -13.50 -12.12 -6.34
N SER A 35 -12.53 -12.15 -5.42
CA SER A 35 -12.34 -13.27 -4.50
C SER A 35 -13.38 -13.25 -3.37
N ILE A 36 -13.82 -12.06 -2.96
CA ILE A 36 -14.93 -11.89 -2.01
C ILE A 36 -16.21 -12.49 -2.61
N THR A 37 -16.51 -12.18 -3.88
CA THR A 37 -17.66 -12.76 -4.59
C THR A 37 -17.58 -14.28 -4.67
N LYS A 38 -16.43 -14.83 -5.11
CA LYS A 38 -16.22 -16.29 -5.19
C LYS A 38 -16.38 -16.97 -3.84
N TYR A 39 -15.83 -16.38 -2.77
CA TYR A 39 -15.96 -16.94 -1.43
C TYR A 39 -17.41 -16.94 -0.95
N LYS A 40 -18.13 -15.83 -1.15
CA LYS A 40 -19.55 -15.71 -0.84
C LYS A 40 -20.40 -16.74 -1.60
N GLU A 41 -20.09 -17.01 -2.87
CA GLU A 41 -20.82 -18.00 -3.68
C GLU A 41 -20.56 -19.43 -3.20
N ALA A 42 -19.33 -19.74 -2.79
CA ALA A 42 -18.96 -21.06 -2.28
C ALA A 42 -19.43 -21.32 -0.85
N PHE A 43 -19.46 -20.29 -0.01
CA PHE A 43 -19.79 -20.36 1.42
C PHE A 43 -20.76 -19.22 1.81
N PRO A 44 -22.00 -19.21 1.30
CA PRO A 44 -22.94 -18.15 1.60
C PRO A 44 -23.40 -18.24 3.05
N THR A 45 -23.52 -17.08 3.70
CA THR A 45 -24.30 -16.95 4.94
C THR A 45 -25.79 -16.90 4.65
N ASP A 46 -26.63 -17.03 5.68
CA ASP A 46 -28.10 -16.99 5.54
C ASP A 46 -28.62 -15.71 4.88
N ASP A 47 -27.89 -14.60 5.01
CA ASP A 47 -28.20 -13.30 4.39
C ASP A 47 -27.49 -13.08 3.04
N GLY A 48 -26.84 -14.12 2.50
CA GLY A 48 -26.14 -14.08 1.23
C GLY A 48 -24.94 -13.12 1.22
N SER A 49 -24.30 -12.89 2.36
CA SER A 49 -23.09 -12.09 2.47
C SER A 49 -21.85 -12.99 2.64
N MET A 50 -20.64 -12.40 2.66
CA MET A 50 -19.41 -13.16 2.96
C MET A 50 -19.29 -13.46 4.46
N ILE A 51 -19.71 -12.51 5.29
CA ILE A 51 -19.76 -12.62 6.75
C ILE A 51 -21.09 -12.03 7.22
N GLY A 52 -21.76 -12.70 8.16
CA GLY A 52 -23.08 -12.26 8.62
C GLY A 52 -23.06 -10.83 9.17
N LYS A 53 -24.20 -10.13 9.10
CA LYS A 53 -24.34 -8.70 9.48
C LYS A 53 -23.75 -8.36 10.85
N ASN A 54 -23.95 -9.22 11.85
CA ASN A 54 -23.42 -9.00 13.20
C ASN A 54 -21.88 -8.97 13.18
N ALA A 55 -21.25 -9.92 12.49
CA ALA A 55 -19.80 -9.97 12.36
C ALA A 55 -19.23 -8.76 11.59
N LEU A 56 -19.97 -8.25 10.60
CA LEU A 56 -19.62 -7.02 9.91
C LEU A 56 -19.75 -5.79 10.82
N GLN A 57 -20.85 -5.70 11.59
CA GLN A 57 -21.06 -4.62 12.54
C GLN A 57 -20.00 -4.62 13.64
N ASP A 58 -19.56 -5.80 14.09
CA ASP A 58 -18.46 -5.93 15.03
C ASP A 58 -17.16 -5.34 14.47
N LEU A 59 -16.85 -5.54 13.19
CA LEU A 59 -15.67 -4.94 12.56
C LEU A 59 -15.76 -3.41 12.51
N ILE A 60 -16.95 -2.86 12.28
CA ILE A 60 -17.20 -1.42 12.28
C ILE A 60 -17.06 -0.85 13.70
N ASN A 61 -17.76 -1.45 14.67
CA ASN A 61 -17.75 -1.01 16.06
C ASN A 61 -16.36 -1.08 16.70
N ASN A 62 -15.57 -2.09 16.33
CA ASN A 62 -14.19 -2.23 16.79
C ASN A 62 -13.19 -1.36 15.99
N GLY A 63 -13.66 -0.54 15.06
CA GLY A 63 -12.85 0.42 14.32
C GLY A 63 -11.89 -0.21 13.31
N PHE A 64 -12.19 -1.40 12.79
CA PHE A 64 -11.43 -2.01 11.69
C PHE A 64 -11.92 -1.57 10.32
N LEU A 65 -13.21 -1.30 10.19
CA LEU A 65 -13.85 -0.83 8.96
C LEU A 65 -14.55 0.52 9.19
N ILE A 66 -14.49 1.37 8.17
CA ILE A 66 -15.29 2.59 8.07
C ILE A 66 -16.21 2.43 6.86
N LYS A 67 -17.50 2.68 7.07
CA LYS A 67 -18.50 2.68 5.98
C LYS A 67 -18.36 4.00 5.21
N VAL A 68 -18.06 3.90 3.91
CA VAL A 68 -17.79 5.05 3.02
C VAL A 68 -19.05 5.46 2.24
N ASN A 69 -19.98 4.54 2.02
CA ASN A 69 -21.27 4.81 1.39
C ASN A 69 -22.37 3.94 2.00
N GLU A 70 -23.64 4.29 1.77
CA GLU A 70 -24.81 3.58 2.30
C GLU A 70 -24.96 2.14 1.78
N GLU A 71 -24.31 1.78 0.66
CA GLU A 71 -24.39 0.44 0.09
C GLU A 71 -23.71 -0.60 0.98
N ASN A 72 -24.21 -1.84 0.95
CA ASN A 72 -23.62 -2.98 1.66
C ASN A 72 -22.78 -3.85 0.72
N LYS A 73 -21.92 -3.22 -0.09
CA LYS A 73 -20.99 -3.92 -1.00
C LYS A 73 -19.57 -3.89 -0.43
N ALA A 74 -18.70 -4.81 -0.87
CA ALA A 74 -17.34 -4.89 -0.35
C ALA A 74 -16.50 -3.61 -0.63
N ASN A 75 -16.82 -2.87 -1.69
CA ASN A 75 -16.19 -1.58 -2.02
C ASN A 75 -16.79 -0.38 -1.25
N SER A 76 -17.84 -0.61 -0.45
CA SER A 76 -18.46 0.39 0.42
C SER A 76 -17.73 0.60 1.73
N PHE A 77 -16.71 -0.21 2.01
CA PHE A 77 -15.95 -0.19 3.25
C PHE A 77 -14.49 0.14 2.98
N CYS A 78 -13.92 0.97 3.84
CA CYS A 78 -12.49 1.22 3.91
C CYS A 78 -11.91 0.60 5.17
N LEU A 79 -10.69 0.07 5.08
CA LEU A 79 -9.98 -0.43 6.25
C LEU A 79 -9.31 0.72 6.99
N THR A 80 -9.24 0.60 8.30
CA THR A 80 -8.46 1.53 9.11
C THR A 80 -7.02 1.07 9.28
N ASN A 81 -6.17 1.99 9.75
CA ASN A 81 -4.78 1.72 10.12
C ASN A 81 -4.65 0.61 11.18
N LYS A 82 -5.72 0.33 11.93
CA LYS A 82 -5.76 -0.76 12.92
C LYS A 82 -5.54 -2.13 12.27
N PHE A 83 -6.02 -2.33 11.04
CA PHE A 83 -5.79 -3.55 10.29
C PHE A 83 -4.58 -3.44 9.36
N THR A 84 -4.41 -2.33 8.63
CA THR A 84 -3.37 -2.22 7.60
C THR A 84 -1.96 -2.20 8.18
N SER A 85 -1.77 -1.68 9.40
CA SER A 85 -0.48 -1.75 10.12
C SER A 85 0.03 -3.17 10.37
N LEU A 86 -0.84 -4.19 10.29
CA LEU A 86 -0.46 -5.61 10.36
C LEU A 86 0.43 -6.04 9.19
N PHE A 87 0.42 -5.33 8.06
CA PHE A 87 1.14 -5.76 6.85
C PHE A 87 2.46 -5.02 6.65
N PHE A 88 2.65 -3.87 7.31
CA PHE A 88 3.89 -3.12 7.25
C PHE A 88 4.79 -3.53 8.42
N LYS A 89 5.65 -4.53 8.16
CA LYS A 89 6.42 -5.25 9.18
C LYS A 89 7.45 -4.39 9.91
N ASP A 90 8.07 -3.45 9.22
CA ASP A 90 8.82 -2.39 9.88
C ASP A 90 8.81 -1.13 9.02
N LYS A 91 8.01 -0.14 9.43
CA LYS A 91 7.97 1.17 8.74
C LYS A 91 9.34 1.84 8.71
N PHE A 92 10.21 1.51 9.67
CA PHE A 92 11.56 2.04 9.73
C PHE A 92 12.45 1.42 8.67
N GLU A 93 12.41 0.10 8.49
CA GLU A 93 13.14 -0.57 7.39
C GLU A 93 12.65 -0.07 6.03
N ALA A 94 11.34 0.12 5.86
CA ALA A 94 10.79 0.60 4.60
C ALA A 94 11.25 2.03 4.25
N ILE A 95 11.33 2.93 5.24
CA ILE A 95 11.87 4.27 4.99
C ILE A 95 13.38 4.24 4.77
N GLU A 96 14.14 3.33 5.42
CA GLU A 96 15.57 3.16 5.12
C GLU A 96 15.80 2.74 3.68
N ALA A 97 15.06 1.72 3.23
CA ALA A 97 15.14 1.24 1.85
C ALA A 97 14.80 2.36 0.85
N LEU A 98 13.80 3.20 1.17
CA LEU A 98 13.47 4.36 0.34
C LEU A 98 14.61 5.39 0.32
N ILE A 99 15.15 5.73 1.49
CA ILE A 99 16.26 6.68 1.65
C ILE A 99 17.50 6.23 0.86
N GLU A 100 17.81 4.92 0.87
CA GLU A 100 18.95 4.35 0.15
C GLU A 100 18.86 4.55 -1.38
N VAL A 101 17.65 4.42 -1.93
CA VAL A 101 17.43 4.59 -3.38
C VAL A 101 17.20 6.04 -3.78
N TYR A 102 16.83 6.91 -2.84
CA TYR A 102 16.55 8.32 -3.07
C TYR A 102 17.83 9.11 -3.39
N PRO A 103 17.77 10.17 -4.25
CA PRO A 103 18.93 11.04 -4.45
C PRO A 103 19.25 11.82 -3.17
N GLY A 104 20.47 11.67 -2.66
CA GLY A 104 20.90 12.39 -1.45
C GLY A 104 21.05 13.90 -1.67
N PHE A 105 21.52 14.31 -2.85
CA PHE A 105 21.75 15.70 -3.22
C PHE A 105 21.31 15.97 -4.65
N ILE A 106 20.94 17.21 -4.93
CA ILE A 106 20.83 17.75 -6.29
C ILE A 106 21.55 19.08 -6.39
N GLU A 107 21.99 19.43 -7.59
CA GLU A 107 22.57 20.74 -7.86
C GLU A 107 21.47 21.71 -8.30
N ILE A 108 21.33 22.83 -7.58
CA ILE A 108 20.41 23.91 -7.93
C ILE A 108 21.27 25.15 -8.16
N LYS A 109 21.41 25.56 -9.43
CA LYS A 109 22.17 26.76 -9.83
C LYS A 109 23.63 26.76 -9.36
N GLY A 110 24.35 25.64 -9.46
CA GLY A 110 25.75 25.54 -9.01
C GLY A 110 25.92 25.15 -7.54
N THR A 111 24.83 25.13 -6.75
CA THR A 111 24.90 24.85 -5.31
C THR A 111 24.33 23.47 -5.00
N PRO A 112 25.07 22.58 -4.31
CA PRO A 112 24.53 21.31 -3.87
C PRO A 112 23.49 21.54 -2.76
N SER A 113 22.30 20.98 -2.96
CA SER A 113 21.19 21.04 -2.01
C SER A 113 20.84 19.63 -1.52
N PRO A 114 20.87 19.36 -0.20
CA PRO A 114 20.48 18.06 0.34
C PRO A 114 18.97 17.86 0.18
N LEU A 115 18.59 16.66 -0.26
CA LEU A 115 17.17 16.30 -0.39
C LEU A 115 16.63 15.47 0.78
N ILE A 116 17.52 15.01 1.67
CA ILE A 116 17.17 14.26 2.86
C ILE A 116 17.60 15.10 4.06
N THR A 117 16.64 15.80 4.67
CA THR A 117 16.89 16.71 5.81
C THR A 117 15.94 16.46 6.98
N THR A 118 14.94 15.60 6.81
CA THR A 118 13.87 15.34 7.79
C THR A 118 14.21 14.14 8.67
N ASP A 119 13.77 14.18 9.93
CA ASP A 119 13.89 13.07 10.87
C ASP A 119 13.25 11.77 10.34
N LYS A 120 14.01 10.68 10.47
CA LYS A 120 13.63 9.37 9.95
C LYS A 120 12.38 8.81 10.62
N TYR A 121 12.14 9.09 11.91
CA TYR A 121 10.96 8.57 12.61
C TYR A 121 9.67 9.25 12.14
N LYS A 122 9.75 10.56 11.90
CA LYS A 122 8.66 11.32 11.27
C LYS A 122 8.39 10.80 9.86
N LEU A 123 9.44 10.61 9.05
CA LEU A 123 9.31 10.11 7.69
C LEU A 123 8.74 8.70 7.63
N ALA A 124 9.13 7.80 8.54
CA ALA A 124 8.64 6.42 8.57
C ALA A 124 7.12 6.35 8.73
N SER A 125 6.57 7.13 9.65
CA SER A 125 5.12 7.14 9.91
C SER A 125 4.37 7.81 8.75
N LEU A 126 4.86 8.96 8.28
CA LEU A 126 4.29 9.66 7.13
C LEU A 126 4.28 8.77 5.87
N TYR A 127 5.39 8.10 5.58
CA TYR A 127 5.51 7.23 4.42
C TYR A 127 4.55 6.04 4.50
N ALA A 128 4.51 5.36 5.66
CA ALA A 128 3.64 4.23 5.87
C ALA A 128 2.15 4.59 5.68
N GLU A 129 1.73 5.76 6.17
CA GLU A 129 0.37 6.26 5.98
C GLU A 129 0.07 6.54 4.50
N HIS A 130 0.98 7.20 3.79
CA HIS A 130 0.80 7.57 2.38
C HIS A 130 0.72 6.37 1.42
N ILE A 131 1.25 5.22 1.81
CA ILE A 131 1.21 3.99 1.00
C ILE A 131 0.21 2.97 1.54
N ASP A 132 -0.68 3.38 2.44
CA ASP A 132 -1.66 2.53 3.11
C ASP A 132 -1.05 1.28 3.74
N TYR A 133 0.18 1.40 4.27
CA TYR A 133 0.92 0.29 4.90
C TYR A 133 1.12 -0.92 3.95
N SER A 134 1.15 -0.68 2.63
CA SER A 134 1.25 -1.70 1.60
C SER A 134 2.70 -2.04 1.23
N VAL A 135 3.10 -3.29 1.45
CA VAL A 135 4.42 -3.81 1.05
C VAL A 135 4.57 -3.86 -0.47
N ASP A 136 3.52 -4.25 -1.20
CA ASP A 136 3.55 -4.28 -2.67
C ASP A 136 3.76 -2.87 -3.25
N GLU A 137 3.07 -1.88 -2.70
CA GLU A 137 3.21 -0.49 -3.14
C GLU A 137 4.60 0.03 -2.79
N HIS A 138 5.14 -0.32 -1.61
CA HIS A 138 6.53 0.01 -1.25
C HIS A 138 7.53 -0.51 -2.29
N LEU A 139 7.43 -1.79 -2.69
CA LEU A 139 8.32 -2.36 -3.70
C LEU A 139 8.22 -1.63 -5.05
N LEU A 140 7.01 -1.28 -5.48
CA LEU A 140 6.82 -0.48 -6.70
C LEU A 140 7.41 0.92 -6.57
N ILE A 141 7.24 1.57 -5.41
CA ILE A 141 7.82 2.88 -5.13
C ILE A 141 9.34 2.82 -5.20
N LEU A 142 9.99 1.78 -4.67
CA LEU A 142 11.44 1.64 -4.78
C LEU A 142 11.90 1.58 -6.25
N GLU A 143 11.19 0.86 -7.11
CA GLU A 143 11.47 0.85 -8.55
C GLU A 143 11.27 2.24 -9.18
N ASP A 144 10.15 2.90 -8.86
CA ASP A 144 9.83 4.23 -9.37
C ASP A 144 10.86 5.26 -8.91
N THR A 145 11.30 5.21 -7.66
CA THR A 145 12.33 6.10 -7.11
C THR A 145 13.68 5.87 -7.77
N LYS A 146 14.11 4.61 -7.95
CA LYS A 146 15.35 4.29 -8.68
C LYS A 146 15.33 4.87 -10.09
N PHE A 147 14.26 4.61 -10.84
CA PHE A 147 14.08 5.16 -12.19
C PHE A 147 14.05 6.69 -12.19
N GLY A 148 13.32 7.30 -11.26
CA GLY A 148 13.23 8.76 -11.13
C GLY A 148 14.57 9.42 -10.82
N ARG A 149 15.40 8.77 -10.00
CA ARG A 149 16.77 9.19 -9.70
C ARG A 149 17.65 9.10 -10.95
N GLU A 150 17.66 7.96 -11.63
CA GLU A 150 18.48 7.73 -12.83
C GLU A 150 18.13 8.69 -13.98
N LYS A 151 16.86 9.08 -14.09
CA LYS A 151 16.36 10.02 -15.11
C LYS A 151 16.35 11.48 -14.65
N GLY A 152 16.81 11.79 -13.44
CA GLY A 152 16.85 13.17 -12.91
C GLY A 152 15.46 13.83 -12.77
N LEU A 153 14.42 13.01 -12.57
CA LEU A 153 13.02 13.45 -12.44
C LEU A 153 12.70 13.93 -11.01
N ILE A 154 13.50 13.53 -10.03
CA ILE A 154 13.32 13.89 -8.63
C ILE A 154 14.10 15.18 -8.35
N ARG A 155 13.38 16.25 -7.97
CA ARG A 155 13.95 17.59 -7.73
C ARG A 155 13.50 18.23 -6.42
N CYS A 156 12.94 17.44 -5.51
CA CYS A 156 12.40 17.91 -4.25
C CYS A 156 12.93 17.09 -3.08
N ASN A 157 12.77 17.60 -1.86
CA ASN A 157 13.12 16.87 -0.66
C ASN A 157 12.22 15.63 -0.49
N ILE A 158 12.72 14.63 0.24
CA ILE A 158 12.03 13.35 0.43
C ILE A 158 10.66 13.52 1.11
N GLU A 159 10.51 14.49 2.02
CA GLU A 159 9.22 14.78 2.65
C GLU A 159 8.19 15.30 1.64
N LYS A 160 8.57 16.19 0.72
CA LYS A 160 7.69 16.67 -0.36
C LYS A 160 7.41 15.56 -1.36
N TYR A 161 8.41 14.74 -1.67
CA TYR A 161 8.22 13.55 -2.51
C TYR A 161 7.15 12.63 -1.94
N ILE A 162 7.20 12.40 -0.62
CA ILE A 162 6.24 11.56 0.08
C ILE A 162 4.84 12.19 0.09
N THR A 163 4.73 13.42 0.60
CA THR A 163 3.44 14.10 0.77
C THR A 163 2.70 14.37 -0.55
N SER A 164 3.43 14.52 -1.66
CA SER A 164 2.85 14.75 -2.99
C SER A 164 2.63 13.46 -3.80
N ASN A 165 2.91 12.29 -3.24
CA ASN A 165 2.84 11.00 -3.94
C ASN A 165 3.58 11.02 -5.30
N MET A 166 4.73 11.69 -5.37
CA MET A 166 5.41 12.00 -6.64
C MET A 166 5.79 10.73 -7.43
N TRP A 167 5.97 9.59 -6.76
CA TRP A 167 6.19 8.30 -7.40
C TRP A 167 5.10 7.92 -8.40
N GLN A 168 3.85 8.33 -8.21
CA GLN A 168 2.75 8.01 -9.13
C GLN A 168 3.00 8.61 -10.52
N LYS A 169 3.47 9.87 -10.58
CA LYS A 169 3.85 10.51 -11.85
C LYS A 169 5.10 9.90 -12.47
N ILE A 170 6.05 9.50 -11.65
CA ILE A 170 7.25 8.80 -12.14
C ILE A 170 6.87 7.41 -12.70
N ARG A 171 5.93 6.71 -12.05
CA ARG A 171 5.39 5.42 -12.50
C ARG A 171 4.73 5.53 -13.87
N GLU A 172 3.90 6.56 -14.09
CA GLU A 172 3.29 6.84 -15.41
C GLU A 172 4.36 6.92 -16.50
N ILE A 173 5.44 7.69 -16.27
CA ILE A 173 6.54 7.86 -17.22
C ILE A 173 7.30 6.54 -17.43
N ARG A 174 7.61 5.82 -16.36
CA ARG A 174 8.33 4.53 -16.40
C ARG A 174 7.57 3.49 -17.22
N LEU A 175 6.27 3.34 -16.99
CA LEU A 175 5.42 2.40 -17.70
C LEU A 175 5.24 2.78 -19.17
N TYR A 176 5.14 4.08 -19.48
CA TYR A 176 5.08 4.57 -20.85
C TYR A 176 6.36 4.21 -21.63
N GLN A 177 7.54 4.46 -21.06
CA GLN A 177 8.81 4.11 -21.70
C GLN A 177 8.98 2.60 -21.89
N ALA A 178 8.57 1.79 -20.90
CA ALA A 178 8.60 0.33 -21.02
C ALA A 178 7.64 -0.19 -22.11
N THR A 179 6.58 0.55 -22.43
CA THR A 179 5.64 0.20 -23.50
C THR A 179 6.24 0.49 -24.87
N ILE A 180 6.85 1.67 -25.05
CA ILE A 180 7.53 2.03 -26.31
C ILE A 180 8.63 1.02 -26.66
N GLN A 181 9.49 0.69 -25.71
CA GLN A 181 10.57 -0.29 -25.93
C GLN A 181 10.08 -1.70 -26.31
N LYS A 182 8.83 -2.05 -25.97
CA LYS A 182 8.22 -3.32 -26.39
C LYS A 182 7.67 -3.25 -27.80
N VAL A 183 7.13 -2.11 -28.22
CA VAL A 183 6.64 -1.90 -29.59
C VAL A 183 7.81 -1.87 -30.58
N ASP A 184 8.87 -1.13 -30.26
CA ASP A 184 10.07 -1.04 -31.12
C ASP A 184 10.72 -2.42 -31.34
N LYS A 185 10.68 -3.30 -30.32
CA LYS A 185 11.20 -4.67 -30.42
C LYS A 185 10.32 -5.63 -31.23
N ILE A 186 9.07 -5.28 -31.54
CA ILE A 186 8.16 -6.09 -32.36
C ILE A 186 8.29 -5.70 -33.84
N GLU A 187 8.65 -4.45 -34.14
CA GLU A 187 8.85 -3.95 -35.51
C GLU A 187 10.23 -4.32 -36.12
N GLU A 188 11.14 -4.88 -35.32
CA GLU A 188 12.45 -5.40 -35.78
C GLU A 188 12.43 -6.89 -36.18
N PHE A 189 11.26 -7.53 -36.24
CA PHE A 189 11.05 -8.91 -36.72
C PHE A 189 10.13 -8.95 -37.95
#